data_AF-F3KN07-F1
#
_entry.id   AF-F3KN07-F1
#
_cell.length_a   1.000
_cell.length_b   1.000
_cell.length_c   1.000
_cell.angle_alpha   90.00
_cell.angle_beta   90.00
_cell.angle_gamma   90.00
#
_symmetry.space_group_name_H-M   'P 1'
#
loop_
_entity.id
_entity.type
_entity.pdbx_description
1 polymer ?
#
loop_
_entity_poly.entity_id
_entity_poly.type
_entity_poly.pdbx_seq_one_letter_code
_entity_poly.pdbx_strand_id
1 'polypeptide(L)'
;MINNNWLRRRWLESRYGTTNYLIFSLTIVNFVLIVYRFLIENDPIINDLLPNLWIFTVILMIFYVPISILIGYWHRHTQLSTENIIKRLEDPLLAHICRIIMDSRTGRASEKEIMELRAFLDKIENGK
;
A
#
# COMPACT_ATOMS: atom_id res chain seq x y z
N MET A 1 0.35 -12.06 -22.31
CA MET A 1 -0.07 -13.37 -21.75
C MET A 1 -1.35 -13.20 -20.94
N ILE A 2 -2.52 -13.15 -21.57
CA ILE A 2 -3.81 -13.30 -20.87
C ILE A 2 -4.18 -14.78 -20.92
N ASN A 3 -3.42 -15.62 -20.21
CA ASN A 3 -3.93 -16.93 -19.84
C ASN A 3 -5.07 -16.69 -18.84
N ASN A 4 -6.16 -17.44 -18.96
CA ASN A 4 -7.46 -17.21 -18.32
C ASN A 4 -7.42 -17.40 -16.79
N ASN A 5 -6.63 -16.58 -16.11
CA ASN A 5 -6.38 -16.61 -14.68
C ASN A 5 -7.42 -15.78 -13.93
N TRP A 6 -8.70 -15.91 -14.32
CA TRP A 6 -9.81 -15.21 -13.69
C TRP A 6 -9.78 -15.38 -12.17
N LEU A 7 -9.55 -16.61 -11.70
CA LEU A 7 -9.41 -16.92 -10.28
C LEU A 7 -8.24 -16.19 -9.61
N ARG A 8 -7.07 -16.14 -10.25
CA ARG A 8 -5.91 -15.42 -9.67
C ARG A 8 -6.15 -13.91 -9.61
N ARG A 9 -6.82 -13.34 -10.62
CA ARG A 9 -7.20 -11.93 -10.65
C ARG A 9 -8.19 -11.61 -9.53
N ARG A 10 -9.26 -12.39 -9.40
CA ARG A 10 -10.26 -12.23 -8.33
C ARG A 10 -9.64 -12.43 -6.94
N TRP A 11 -8.73 -13.40 -6.80
CA TRP A 11 -8.00 -13.60 -5.54
C TRP A 11 -7.13 -12.39 -5.19
N LEU A 12 -6.39 -11.85 -6.17
CA LEU A 12 -5.58 -10.64 -5.97
C LEU A 12 -6.45 -9.44 -5.59
N GLU A 13 -7.55 -9.23 -6.29
CA GLU A 13 -8.51 -8.16 -6.00
C GLU A 13 -9.15 -8.33 -4.62
N SER A 14 -9.50 -9.56 -4.22
CA SER A 14 -9.98 -9.84 -2.87
C SER A 14 -8.93 -9.49 -1.82
N ARG A 15 -7.65 -9.84 -2.04
CA ARG A 15 -6.57 -9.46 -1.13
C ARG A 15 -6.42 -7.95 -1.04
N TYR A 16 -6.46 -7.24 -2.16
CA TYR A 16 -6.42 -5.78 -2.14
C TYR A 16 -7.62 -5.18 -1.40
N GLY A 17 -8.83 -5.70 -1.63
CA GLY A 17 -10.03 -5.26 -0.92
C GLY A 17 -9.91 -5.48 0.59
N THR A 18 -9.45 -6.66 0.99
CA THR A 18 -9.26 -7.01 2.39
C THR A 18 -8.15 -6.17 3.03
N THR A 19 -6.97 -6.09 2.41
CA THR A 19 -5.82 -5.37 2.99
C THR A 19 -6.04 -3.86 3.04
N ASN A 20 -6.61 -3.26 1.99
CA ASN A 20 -6.70 -1.81 1.91
C ASN A 20 -7.91 -1.24 2.67
N TYR A 21 -9.01 -2.00 2.81
CA TYR A 21 -10.27 -1.47 3.36
C TYR A 21 -10.78 -2.25 4.57
N LEU A 22 -10.84 -3.58 4.49
CA LEU A 22 -11.48 -4.39 5.55
C LEU A 22 -10.60 -4.53 6.80
N ILE A 23 -9.30 -4.77 6.63
CA ILE A 23 -8.36 -4.94 7.76
C ILE A 23 -8.29 -3.68 8.60
N PHE A 24 -8.35 -2.49 7.98
CA PHE A 24 -8.33 -1.23 8.72
C PHE A 24 -9.49 -1.15 9.73
N SER A 25 -10.71 -1.37 9.26
CA SER A 25 -11.92 -1.34 10.10
C SER A 25 -11.89 -2.42 11.17
N LEU A 26 -11.53 -3.65 10.78
CA LEU A 26 -11.44 -4.79 11.69
C LEU A 26 -10.39 -4.55 12.79
N THR A 27 -9.25 -3.97 12.44
CA THR A 27 -8.17 -3.66 13.39
C THR A 27 -8.60 -2.60 14.38
N ILE A 28 -9.30 -1.55 13.93
CA ILE A 28 -9.82 -0.51 14.83
C ILE A 28 -10.84 -1.11 15.80
N VAL A 29 -11.80 -1.89 15.30
CA VAL A 29 -12.81 -2.53 16.16
C VAL A 29 -12.15 -3.46 17.18
N ASN A 30 -11.22 -4.31 16.74
CA ASN A 30 -10.50 -5.20 17.64
C ASN A 30 -9.65 -4.44 18.66
N PHE A 31 -8.96 -3.39 18.24
CA PHE A 31 -8.18 -2.54 19.14
C PHE A 31 -9.06 -1.91 20.21
N VAL A 32 -10.18 -1.31 19.82
CA VAL A 32 -11.16 -0.73 20.74
C VAL A 32 -11.65 -1.77 21.74
N LEU A 33 -12.08 -2.94 21.27
CA LEU A 33 -12.62 -4.00 22.13
C LEU A 33 -11.56 -4.57 23.09
N ILE A 34 -10.35 -4.81 22.62
CA ILE A 34 -9.26 -5.35 23.44
C ILE A 34 -8.85 -4.33 24.49
N VAL A 35 -8.57 -3.08 24.09
CA VAL A 35 -8.16 -2.04 25.05
C VAL A 35 -9.26 -1.81 26.08
N TYR A 36 -10.51 -1.71 25.64
CA TYR A 36 -11.60 -1.47 26.57
C TYR A 36 -11.77 -2.62 27.58
N ARG A 37 -11.85 -3.87 27.11
CA ARG A 37 -12.08 -5.02 28.00
C ARG A 37 -10.88 -5.33 28.89
N PHE A 38 -9.67 -5.24 28.36
CA PHE A 38 -8.49 -5.68 29.10
C PHE A 38 -7.84 -4.57 29.93
N LEU A 39 -7.92 -3.32 29.49
CA LEU A 39 -7.27 -2.18 30.17
C LEU A 39 -8.26 -1.33 30.95
N ILE A 40 -9.42 -1.01 30.36
CA ILE A 40 -10.39 -0.08 30.98
C ILE A 40 -11.24 -0.80 32.01
N GLU A 41 -11.97 -1.84 31.63
CA GLU A 41 -12.90 -2.54 32.54
C GLU A 41 -12.19 -3.19 33.73
N ASN A 42 -10.93 -3.62 33.55
CA ASN A 42 -10.16 -4.29 34.61
C ASN A 42 -9.51 -3.32 35.61
N ASP A 43 -9.33 -2.05 35.25
CA ASP A 43 -8.74 -1.04 36.13
C ASP A 43 -9.85 -0.17 36.73
N PRO A 44 -10.07 -0.21 38.06
CA PRO A 44 -11.19 0.51 38.67
C PRO A 44 -11.06 2.03 38.57
N ILE A 45 -9.86 2.59 38.45
CA ILE A 45 -9.64 4.05 38.32
C ILE A 45 -10.01 4.49 36.90
N ILE A 46 -9.55 3.74 35.89
CA ILE A 46 -9.81 4.07 34.48
C ILE A 46 -11.28 3.81 34.11
N ASN A 47 -11.86 2.73 34.65
CA ASN A 47 -13.27 2.40 34.43
C ASN A 47 -14.21 3.48 34.97
N ASP A 48 -13.89 4.11 36.11
CA ASP A 48 -14.71 5.19 36.67
C ASP A 48 -14.72 6.44 35.76
N LEU A 49 -13.60 6.70 35.06
CA LEU A 49 -13.48 7.80 34.10
C LEU A 49 -14.22 7.50 32.77
N LEU A 50 -14.16 6.26 32.28
CA LEU A 50 -14.71 5.85 30.97
C LEU A 50 -15.50 4.53 31.04
N PRO A 51 -16.63 4.48 31.76
CA PRO A 51 -17.38 3.24 32.02
C PRO A 51 -18.22 2.75 30.83
N ASN A 52 -18.27 3.51 29.74
CA ASN A 52 -19.07 3.21 28.56
C ASN A 52 -18.18 3.04 27.33
N LEU A 53 -18.22 1.85 26.72
CA LEU A 53 -17.47 1.50 25.51
C LEU A 53 -17.65 2.52 24.38
N TRP A 54 -18.90 2.98 24.17
CA TRP A 54 -19.19 3.93 23.10
C TRP A 54 -18.56 5.31 23.35
N ILE A 55 -18.53 5.78 24.60
CA ILE A 55 -17.91 7.06 24.98
C ILE A 55 -16.39 6.97 24.77
N PHE A 56 -15.78 5.89 25.24
CA PHE A 56 -14.35 5.63 24.99
C PHE A 56 -14.04 5.61 23.49
N THR A 57 -14.86 4.93 22.70
CA THR A 57 -14.67 4.82 21.24
C THR A 57 -14.72 6.19 20.56
N VAL A 58 -15.71 7.02 20.90
CA VAL A 58 -15.85 8.37 20.33
C VAL A 58 -14.65 9.24 20.68
N ILE A 59 -14.23 9.24 21.95
CA ILE A 59 -13.06 9.99 22.40
C ILE A 59 -11.81 9.50 21.66
N LEU A 60 -11.58 8.19 21.61
CA LEU A 60 -10.46 7.60 20.90
C LEU A 60 -10.43 8.05 19.44
N MET A 61 -11.57 8.03 18.74
CA MET A 61 -11.65 8.44 17.34
C MET A 61 -11.34 9.92 17.13
N ILE A 62 -11.77 10.80 18.04
CA ILE A 62 -11.48 12.23 18.01
C ILE A 62 -9.98 12.50 18.09
N PHE A 63 -9.23 11.72 18.86
CA PHE A 63 -7.76 11.87 18.94
C PHE A 63 -7.03 11.09 17.86
N TYR A 64 -7.48 9.86 17.57
CA TYR A 64 -6.85 8.95 16.62
C TYR A 64 -6.83 9.54 15.22
N VAL A 65 -7.94 10.11 14.73
CA VAL A 65 -8.03 10.63 13.36
C VAL A 65 -7.02 11.78 13.14
N PRO A 66 -6.98 12.86 13.95
CA PRO A 66 -5.97 13.90 13.82
C PRO A 66 -4.53 13.39 13.92
N ILE A 67 -4.24 12.53 14.91
CA ILE A 67 -2.89 11.96 15.09
C ILE A 67 -2.48 11.15 13.86
N SER A 68 -3.38 10.34 13.31
CA SER A 68 -3.11 9.54 12.10
C SER A 68 -2.83 10.43 10.88
N ILE A 69 -3.54 11.56 10.75
CA ILE A 69 -3.31 12.54 9.67
C ILE A 69 -1.93 13.18 9.83
N LEU A 70 -1.54 13.58 11.05
CA LEU A 70 -0.24 14.19 11.32
C LEU A 70 0.90 13.23 11.00
N ILE A 71 0.80 11.97 11.45
CA ILE A 71 1.80 10.93 11.15
C ILE A 71 1.87 10.67 9.65
N GLY A 72 0.72 10.53 8.98
CA GLY A 72 0.65 10.31 7.54
C GLY A 72 1.24 11.47 6.73
N TYR A 73 0.97 12.71 7.13
CA TYR A 73 1.58 13.91 6.54
C TYR A 73 3.10 13.88 6.70
N TRP A 74 3.59 13.65 7.92
CA TRP A 74 5.02 13.56 8.19
C TRP A 74 5.69 12.46 7.35
N HIS A 75 5.10 11.26 7.31
CA HIS A 75 5.62 10.13 6.53
C HIS A 75 5.69 10.43 5.03
N ARG A 76 4.64 11.06 4.47
CA ARG A 76 4.60 11.48 3.05
C ARG A 76 5.74 12.42 2.69
N HIS A 77 6.08 13.34 3.59
CA HIS A 77 7.11 14.36 3.32
C HIS A 77 8.54 13.92 3.64
N THR A 78 8.73 12.86 4.44
CA THR A 78 10.06 12.43 4.88
C THR A 78 10.48 11.08 4.30
N GLN A 79 9.69 10.03 4.51
CA GLN A 79 10.06 8.65 4.21
C GLN A 79 9.63 8.19 2.83
N LEU A 80 8.48 8.66 2.34
CA LEU A 80 7.88 8.17 1.09
C LEU A 80 8.80 8.35 -0.12
N SER A 81 9.57 9.45 -0.18
CA SER A 81 10.53 9.68 -1.25
C SER A 81 11.63 8.61 -1.25
N THR A 82 12.22 8.35 -0.09
CA THR A 82 13.30 7.37 0.08
C THR A 82 12.83 5.96 -0.28
N GLU A 83 11.65 5.56 0.18
CA GLU A 83 11.07 4.26 -0.16
C GLU A 83 10.84 4.10 -1.67
N ASN A 84 10.32 5.14 -2.31
CA ASN A 84 10.08 5.12 -3.75
C ASN A 84 11.37 5.07 -4.56
N ILE A 85 12.43 5.74 -4.09
CA ILE A 85 13.75 5.68 -4.72
C ILE A 85 14.30 4.26 -4.63
N ILE A 86 14.29 3.65 -3.44
CA ILE A 86 14.78 2.27 -3.24
C ILE A 86 14.03 1.29 -4.14
N LYS A 87 12.69 1.34 -4.13
CA LYS A 87 11.86 0.48 -4.98
C LYS A 87 12.15 0.64 -6.47
N ARG A 88 12.41 1.87 -6.93
CA ARG A 88 12.73 2.14 -8.35
C ARG A 88 14.13 1.68 -8.71
N LEU A 89 15.10 1.80 -7.82
CA LEU A 89 16.47 1.32 -8.04
C LEU A 89 16.53 -0.21 -8.06
N GLU A 90 15.67 -0.88 -7.30
CA GLU A 90 15.56 -2.33 -7.27
C GLU A 90 14.79 -2.92 -8.45
N ASP A 91 14.08 -2.11 -9.25
CA ASP A 91 13.28 -2.60 -10.38
C ASP A 91 14.17 -2.92 -11.60
N PRO A 92 14.45 -4.21 -11.90
CA PRO A 92 15.34 -4.58 -12.99
C PRO A 92 14.73 -4.32 -14.36
N LEU A 93 13.39 -4.35 -14.46
CA LEU A 93 12.68 -4.11 -15.72
C LEU A 93 12.81 -2.63 -16.11
N LEU A 94 12.57 -1.74 -15.14
CA LEU A 94 12.73 -0.30 -15.36
C LEU A 94 14.17 0.05 -15.77
N ALA A 95 15.17 -0.53 -15.07
CA ALA A 95 16.58 -0.34 -15.40
C ALA A 95 16.90 -0.81 -16.83
N HIS A 96 16.39 -1.98 -17.23
CA HIS A 96 16.60 -2.53 -18.58
C HIS A 96 15.98 -1.67 -19.68
N ILE A 97 14.75 -1.18 -19.48
CA ILE A 97 14.06 -0.30 -20.43
C ILE A 97 14.83 1.02 -20.58
N CYS A 98 15.20 1.66 -19.47
CA CYS A 98 15.97 2.91 -19.49
C CYS A 98 17.32 2.74 -20.21
N ARG A 99 18.02 1.62 -20.01
CA ARG A 99 19.28 1.31 -20.69
C ARG A 99 19.09 1.27 -22.21
N ILE A 100 18.12 0.49 -22.71
CA ILE A 100 17.88 0.36 -24.16
C ILE A 100 17.51 1.71 -24.79
N ILE A 101 16.73 2.54 -24.09
CA ILE A 101 16.37 3.89 -24.57
C ILE A 101 17.62 4.77 -24.72
N MET A 102 18.55 4.73 -23.76
CA MET A 102 19.81 5.48 -23.82
C MET A 102 20.75 4.95 -24.91
N ASP A 103 20.88 3.63 -25.02
CA ASP A 103 21.75 2.97 -26.00
C ASP A 103 21.22 3.22 -27.44
N SER A 104 19.90 3.32 -27.62
CA SER A 104 19.27 3.67 -28.90
C SER A 104 19.64 5.08 -29.36
N ARG A 105 19.69 6.06 -28.44
CA ARG A 105 20.07 7.43 -28.76
C ARG A 105 21.56 7.60 -29.04
N THR A 106 22.40 6.77 -28.43
CA THR A 106 23.87 6.82 -28.60
C THR A 106 24.38 5.94 -29.75
N GLY A 107 23.49 5.27 -30.48
CA GLY A 107 23.84 4.37 -31.59
C GLY A 107 24.52 3.07 -31.15
N ARG A 108 24.44 2.72 -29.86
CA ARG A 108 25.03 1.52 -29.27
C ARG A 108 24.05 0.36 -29.12
N ALA A 109 22.75 0.63 -29.16
CA ALA A 109 21.74 -0.43 -29.09
C ALA A 109 21.71 -1.23 -30.37
N SER A 110 21.61 -2.55 -30.24
CA SER A 110 21.34 -3.43 -31.38
C SER A 110 19.91 -3.19 -31.90
N GLU A 111 19.71 -3.21 -33.22
CA GLU A 111 18.37 -3.17 -33.82
C GLU A 111 17.44 -4.25 -33.25
N LYS A 112 18.01 -5.41 -32.88
CA LYS A 112 17.27 -6.52 -32.26
C LYS A 112 16.71 -6.14 -30.88
N GLU A 113 17.50 -5.50 -30.03
CA GLU A 113 17.06 -5.05 -28.69
C GLU A 113 15.95 -3.99 -28.80
N ILE A 114 16.06 -3.09 -29.78
CA ILE A 114 15.04 -2.07 -30.04
C ILE A 114 13.74 -2.71 -30.51
N MET A 115 13.81 -3.71 -31.41
CA MET A 115 12.65 -4.46 -31.86
C MET A 115 11.98 -5.26 -30.73
N GLU A 116 12.77 -5.89 -29.87
CA GLU A 116 12.26 -6.63 -28.71
C GLU A 116 11.55 -5.72 -27.71
N LEU A 117 12.15 -4.56 -27.40
CA LEU A 117 11.53 -3.55 -26.55
C LEU A 117 10.23 -3.02 -27.18
N ARG A 118 10.23 -2.71 -28.48
CA ARG A 118 9.03 -2.25 -29.18
C ARG A 118 7.92 -3.28 -29.15
N ALA A 119 8.24 -4.54 -29.47
CA ALA A 119 7.26 -5.63 -29.42
C ALA A 119 6.74 -5.88 -28.01
N PHE A 120 7.54 -5.64 -26.97
CA PHE A 120 7.11 -5.68 -25.58
C PHE A 120 6.15 -4.54 -25.24
N LEU A 121 6.46 -3.29 -25.64
CA LEU A 121 5.59 -2.14 -25.45
C LEU A 121 4.27 -2.27 -26.21
N ASP A 122 4.31 -2.72 -27.47
CA ASP A 122 3.12 -2.97 -28.29
C ASP A 122 2.20 -4.01 -27.64
N LYS A 123 2.76 -5.02 -26.93
CA LYS A 123 1.96 -5.99 -26.18
C LYS A 123 1.24 -5.36 -24.98
N ILE A 124 1.90 -4.42 -24.29
CA ILE A 124 1.32 -3.69 -23.16
C ILE A 124 0.20 -2.75 -23.64
N GLU A 125 0.46 -1.95 -24.67
CA GLU A 125 -0.49 -0.97 -25.20
C GLU A 125 -1.74 -1.63 -25.78
N ASN A 126 -1.57 -2.76 -26.48
CA ASN A 126 -2.68 -3.52 -27.05
C ASN A 126 -3.31 -4.51 -26.07
N GLY A 127 -2.89 -4.49 -24.80
CA GLY A 127 -3.48 -5.29 -23.72
C GLY A 127 -3.45 -6.81 -23.98
N LYS A 128 -2.37 -7.36 -24.55
CA LYS A 128 -2.22 -8.81 -24.83
C LYS A 128 -1.19 -9.54 -23.96
#